data_AF-A0ABD7JTS6-F1
#
_entry.id   AF-A0ABD7JTS6-F1
#
_cell.length_a   1.000
_cell.length_b   1.000
_cell.length_c   1.000
_cell.angle_alpha   90.00
_cell.angle_beta   90.00
_cell.angle_gamma   90.00
#
_symmetry.space_group_name_H-M   'P 1'
#
loop_
_entity.id
_entity.type
_entity.pdbx_description
1 polymer ?
#
loop_
_entity_poly.entity_id
_entity_poly.type
_entity_poly.pdbx_seq_one_letter_code
_entity_poly.pdbx_strand_id
1 'polypeptide(L)'
;QARLVECAGIQGGAKAFWSAIDAIFAQSAGNGGGLPGGTLHFPELDQARLEKCAKDMDLVDRLIKTDIDTARSNGITATPTLVIRDNQTGRSVKLEGMADETTLLSAIDWLARDH
;
A
#
# COMPACT_ATOMS: atom_id res chain seq x y z
N GLN A 1 -1.46 10.94 -2.41
CA GLN A 1 -1.97 9.76 -3.12
C GLN A 1 -2.27 8.61 -2.15
N ALA A 2 -1.36 8.20 -1.26
CA ALA A 2 -1.67 7.19 -0.22
C ALA A 2 -2.96 7.47 0.59
N ARG A 3 -3.18 8.73 1.00
CA ARG A 3 -4.43 9.14 1.66
C ARG A 3 -5.70 8.85 0.84
N LEU A 4 -5.64 8.99 -0.49
CA LEU A 4 -6.80 8.77 -1.35
C LEU A 4 -7.19 7.29 -1.39
N VAL A 5 -6.23 6.36 -1.39
CA VAL A 5 -6.57 4.92 -1.39
C VAL A 5 -7.15 4.47 -0.05
N GLU A 6 -6.62 4.96 1.07
CA GLU A 6 -7.20 4.71 2.40
C GLU A 6 -8.62 5.25 2.50
N CYS A 7 -8.84 6.48 2.04
CA CYS A 7 -10.17 7.09 2.03
C CYS A 7 -11.15 6.39 1.08
N ALA A 8 -10.66 5.83 -0.04
CA ALA A 8 -11.47 4.98 -0.90
C ALA A 8 -11.88 3.68 -0.17
N GLY A 9 -10.95 3.08 0.58
CA GLY A 9 -11.23 1.93 1.45
C GLY A 9 -12.28 2.23 2.53
N ILE A 10 -12.25 3.42 3.13
CA ILE A 10 -13.27 3.87 4.10
C ILE A 10 -14.66 3.97 3.46
N GLN A 11 -14.74 4.39 2.19
CA GLN A 11 -16.02 4.53 1.49
C GLN A 11 -16.59 3.22 0.96
N GLY A 12 -15.74 2.37 0.36
CA GLY A 12 -16.19 1.20 -0.42
C GLY A 12 -15.47 -0.10 -0.10
N GLY A 13 -14.77 -0.17 1.04
CA GLY A 13 -14.06 -1.36 1.50
C GLY A 13 -12.89 -1.77 0.60
N ALA A 14 -12.46 -3.02 0.74
CA ALA A 14 -11.29 -3.56 0.04
C ALA A 14 -11.39 -3.41 -1.49
N LYS A 15 -12.58 -3.59 -2.08
CA LYS A 15 -12.77 -3.43 -3.53
C LYS A 15 -12.44 -2.01 -3.99
N ALA A 16 -12.94 -1.00 -3.28
CA ALA A 16 -12.66 0.40 -3.62
C ALA A 16 -11.21 0.78 -3.37
N PHE A 17 -10.59 0.25 -2.30
CA PHE A 17 -9.18 0.44 -2.01
C PHE A 17 -8.29 -0.05 -3.17
N TRP A 18 -8.47 -1.30 -3.61
CA TRP A 18 -7.66 -1.88 -4.70
C TRP A 18 -7.93 -1.19 -6.03
N SER A 19 -9.19 -0.89 -6.34
CA SER A 19 -9.55 -0.16 -7.57
C SER A 19 -8.96 1.26 -7.58
N ALA A 20 -8.87 1.93 -6.43
CA ALA A 20 -8.24 3.24 -6.30
C ALA A 20 -6.72 3.17 -6.50
N ILE A 21 -6.06 2.10 -6.08
CA ILE A 21 -4.63 1.87 -6.37
C ILE A 21 -4.41 1.78 -7.88
N ASP A 22 -5.20 0.96 -8.57
CA ASP A 22 -5.12 0.81 -10.03
C ASP A 22 -5.38 2.15 -10.73
N ALA A 23 -6.40 2.88 -10.30
CA ALA A 23 -6.75 4.19 -10.83
C ALA A 23 -5.62 5.21 -10.64
N ILE A 24 -4.94 5.22 -9.48
CA ILE A 24 -3.79 6.11 -9.25
C ILE A 24 -2.62 5.74 -10.16
N PHE A 25 -2.29 4.45 -10.32
CA PHE A 25 -1.21 4.05 -11.22
C PHE A 25 -1.51 4.41 -12.68
N ALA A 26 -2.77 4.34 -13.10
CA ALA A 26 -3.19 4.71 -14.45
C ALA A 26 -3.23 6.23 -14.70
N GLN A 27 -3.61 7.03 -13.70
CA GLN A 27 -3.88 8.47 -13.87
C GLN A 27 -2.73 9.37 -13.43
N SER A 28 -1.84 8.89 -12.57
CA SER A 28 -0.68 9.65 -12.08
C SER A 28 0.39 9.76 -13.17
N ALA A 29 1.04 10.92 -13.27
CA ALA A 29 2.21 11.09 -14.14
C ALA A 29 3.44 10.29 -13.66
N GLY A 30 3.37 9.68 -12.47
CA GLY A 30 4.45 8.92 -11.86
C GLY A 30 5.63 9.80 -11.44
N ASN A 31 6.64 9.21 -10.81
CA ASN A 31 7.93 9.85 -10.50
C ASN A 31 7.83 11.22 -9.78
N GLY A 32 6.82 11.39 -8.91
CA GLY A 32 6.58 12.65 -8.20
C GLY A 32 5.71 13.67 -8.94
N GLY A 33 5.32 13.42 -10.19
CA GLY A 33 4.45 14.30 -10.98
C GLY A 33 3.00 14.36 -10.48
N GLY A 34 2.55 13.35 -9.74
CA GLY A 34 1.24 13.36 -9.09
C GLY A 34 0.05 13.15 -10.03
N LEU A 35 -1.14 13.38 -9.49
CA LEU A 35 -2.39 13.35 -10.27
C LEU A 35 -2.62 14.72 -10.93
N PRO A 36 -3.18 14.77 -12.14
CA PRO A 36 -3.62 16.03 -12.76
C PRO A 36 -4.55 16.80 -11.81
N GLY A 37 -4.18 18.05 -11.49
CA GLY A 37 -4.94 18.89 -10.55
C GLY A 37 -4.99 18.38 -9.10
N GLY A 38 -4.24 17.32 -8.76
CA GLY A 38 -4.29 16.67 -7.45
C GLY A 38 -5.52 15.79 -7.22
N THR A 39 -6.38 15.63 -8.21
CA THR A 39 -7.67 14.95 -8.11
C THR A 39 -7.59 13.57 -8.75
N LEU A 40 -8.09 12.56 -8.03
CA LEU A 40 -8.30 11.23 -8.60
C LEU A 40 -9.68 11.21 -9.26
N HIS A 41 -9.76 10.89 -10.55
CA HIS A 41 -11.05 10.66 -11.18
C HIS A 41 -11.52 9.24 -10.87
N PHE A 42 -12.49 9.11 -9.95
CA PHE A 42 -13.00 7.79 -9.56
C PHE A 42 -14.52 7.83 -9.36
N PRO A 43 -15.31 7.70 -10.45
CA PRO A 43 -16.74 8.01 -10.47
C PRO A 43 -17.61 7.07 -9.62
N GLU A 44 -17.09 5.91 -9.23
CA GLU A 44 -17.79 4.94 -8.38
C GLU A 44 -17.88 5.39 -6.91
N LEU A 45 -17.13 6.42 -6.50
CA LEU A 45 -17.11 6.96 -5.14
C LEU A 45 -17.65 8.39 -5.07
N ASP A 46 -18.02 8.81 -3.86
CA ASP A 46 -18.29 10.22 -3.60
C ASP A 46 -16.96 10.98 -3.57
N GLN A 47 -16.73 11.74 -4.64
CA GLN A 47 -15.49 12.50 -4.86
C GLN A 47 -15.26 13.56 -3.78
N ALA A 48 -16.30 14.30 -3.38
CA ALA A 48 -16.17 15.35 -2.38
C ALA A 48 -15.84 14.74 -1.01
N ARG A 49 -16.45 13.61 -0.66
CA ARG A 49 -16.12 12.85 0.56
C ARG A 49 -14.71 12.27 0.50
N LEU A 50 -14.25 11.82 -0.66
CA LEU A 50 -12.92 11.25 -0.86
C LEU A 50 -11.84 12.31 -0.61
N GLU A 51 -12.00 13.47 -1.25
CA GLU A 51 -11.07 14.60 -1.13
C GLU A 51 -11.07 15.18 0.28
N LYS A 52 -12.24 15.33 0.90
CA LYS A 52 -12.35 15.81 2.28
C LYS A 52 -11.66 14.86 3.26
N CYS A 53 -11.88 13.55 3.12
CA CYS A 53 -11.19 12.55 3.93
C CYS A 53 -9.66 12.65 3.75
N ALA A 54 -9.18 12.72 2.51
CA ALA A 54 -7.75 12.79 2.23
C ALA A 54 -7.09 14.09 2.68
N LYS A 55 -7.88 15.15 2.93
CA LYS A 55 -7.40 16.44 3.43
C LYS A 55 -7.43 16.54 4.95
N ASP A 56 -8.51 16.09 5.58
CA ASP A 56 -8.85 16.46 6.95
C ASP A 56 -8.80 15.29 7.96
N MET A 57 -8.66 14.03 7.50
CA MET A 57 -8.80 12.87 8.38
C MET A 57 -7.48 12.43 9.02
N ASP A 58 -7.19 12.94 10.21
CA ASP A 58 -5.97 12.63 10.98
C ASP A 58 -5.72 11.12 11.20
N LEU A 59 -6.78 10.31 11.28
CA LEU A 59 -6.64 8.86 11.44
C LEU A 59 -5.90 8.24 10.24
N VAL A 60 -6.23 8.66 9.01
CA VAL A 60 -5.58 8.17 7.78
C VAL A 60 -4.10 8.56 7.79
N ASP A 61 -3.79 9.78 8.21
CA ASP A 61 -2.41 10.26 8.33
C ASP A 61 -1.59 9.45 9.33
N ARG A 62 -2.20 9.09 10.47
CA ARG A 62 -1.55 8.24 11.46
C ARG A 62 -1.27 6.84 10.93
N LEU A 63 -2.22 6.21 10.24
CA LEU A 63 -2.05 4.86 9.68
C LEU A 63 -0.88 4.83 8.68
N ILE A 64 -0.86 5.77 7.73
CA ILE A 64 0.22 5.89 6.74
C ILE A 64 1.56 6.13 7.43
N LYS A 65 1.59 6.99 8.46
CA LYS A 65 2.81 7.26 9.23
C LYS A 65 3.30 6.00 9.98
N THR A 66 2.41 5.21 10.55
CA THR A 66 2.74 3.95 11.21
C THR A 66 3.40 2.97 10.23
N ASP A 67 2.90 2.86 9.01
CA ASP A 67 3.51 1.99 7.98
C ASP A 67 4.91 2.49 7.58
N ILE A 68 5.07 3.80 7.37
CA ILE A 68 6.38 4.42 7.06
C ILE A 68 7.38 4.19 8.20
N ASP A 69 6.97 4.42 9.45
CA ASP A 69 7.86 4.28 10.60
C ASP A 69 8.22 2.80 10.83
N THR A 70 7.28 1.88 10.58
CA THR A 70 7.54 0.42 10.58
C THR A 70 8.51 0.01 9.47
N ALA A 71 8.37 0.55 8.26
CA ALA A 71 9.29 0.27 7.18
C ALA A 71 10.71 0.74 7.52
N ARG A 72 10.84 1.95 8.08
CA ARG A 72 12.12 2.51 8.53
C ARG A 72 12.75 1.68 9.64
N SER A 73 11.98 1.26 10.64
CA SER A 73 12.52 0.42 11.73
C SER A 73 13.02 -0.94 11.24
N ASN A 74 12.47 -1.45 10.14
CA ASN A 74 12.92 -2.68 9.48
C ASN A 74 14.04 -2.45 8.43
N GLY A 75 14.60 -1.24 8.35
CA GLY A 75 15.65 -0.88 7.40
C GLY A 75 15.21 -1.03 5.95
N ILE A 76 13.97 -0.68 5.63
CA ILE A 76 13.44 -0.64 4.26
C ILE A 76 13.70 0.77 3.70
N THR A 77 14.41 0.85 2.59
CA THR A 77 14.78 2.13 1.94
C THR A 77 14.33 2.23 0.48
N ALA A 78 13.84 1.12 -0.11
CA ALA A 78 13.37 1.06 -1.49
C ALA A 78 12.00 0.36 -1.61
N THR A 79 11.29 0.67 -2.69
CA THR A 79 9.99 0.08 -3.04
C THR A 79 10.02 -0.51 -4.46
N PRO A 80 9.37 -1.65 -4.72
CA PRO A 80 8.67 -2.48 -3.74
C PRO A 80 9.65 -3.25 -2.84
N THR A 81 9.23 -3.51 -1.60
CA THR A 81 9.88 -4.42 -0.65
C THR A 81 8.78 -5.26 -0.02
N LEU A 82 9.01 -6.56 0.10
CA LEU A 82 8.11 -7.52 0.73
C LEU A 82 8.66 -7.94 2.09
N VAL A 83 7.80 -7.99 3.10
CA VAL A 83 8.06 -8.67 4.37
C VAL A 83 7.07 -9.81 4.47
N ILE A 84 7.54 -11.02 4.17
CA ILE A 84 6.72 -12.23 4.22
C ILE A 84 6.80 -12.76 5.65
N ARG A 85 5.64 -12.99 6.27
CA ARG A 85 5.53 -13.49 7.64
C ARG A 85 4.74 -14.79 7.65
N ASP A 86 5.32 -15.81 8.27
CA ASP A 86 4.56 -17.00 8.67
C ASP A 86 3.74 -16.66 9.91
N ASN A 87 2.41 -16.69 9.78
CA ASN A 87 1.50 -16.35 10.87
C ASN A 87 1.44 -17.41 11.97
N GLN A 88 1.90 -18.64 11.72
CA GLN A 88 1.92 -19.72 12.71
C GLN A 88 3.11 -19.56 13.67
N THR A 89 4.30 -19.22 13.13
CA THR A 89 5.54 -19.08 13.94
C THR A 89 5.86 -17.63 14.30
N GLY A 90 5.33 -16.69 13.55
CA GLY A 90 5.75 -15.29 13.59
C GLY A 90 7.10 -15.02 12.91
N ARG A 91 7.79 -16.02 12.34
CA ARG A 91 9.03 -15.83 11.57
C ARG A 91 8.75 -14.98 10.35
N SER A 92 9.71 -14.16 9.94
CA SER A 92 9.60 -13.33 8.75
C SER A 92 10.89 -13.27 7.95
N VAL A 93 10.75 -12.97 6.66
CA VAL A 93 11.84 -12.72 5.72
C VAL A 93 11.55 -11.47 4.91
N LYS A 94 12.58 -10.64 4.69
CA LYS A 94 12.51 -9.40 3.90
C LYS A 94 13.11 -9.63 2.52
N LEU A 95 12.40 -9.21 1.47
CA LEU A 95 12.86 -9.23 0.07
C LEU A 95 12.75 -7.82 -0.51
N GLU A 96 13.87 -7.22 -0.88
CA GLU A 96 13.89 -5.92 -1.55
C GLU A 96 13.82 -6.09 -3.07
N GLY A 97 12.99 -5.28 -3.73
CA GLY A 97 12.80 -5.31 -5.18
C GLY A 97 11.59 -6.12 -5.64
N MET A 98 11.43 -6.21 -6.96
CA MET A 98 10.39 -7.00 -7.61
C MET A 98 10.72 -8.50 -7.47
N ALA A 99 10.09 -9.17 -6.51
CA ALA A 99 10.24 -10.60 -6.33
C ALA A 99 9.39 -11.36 -7.38
N ASP A 100 10.03 -12.27 -8.12
CA ASP A 100 9.36 -13.19 -9.02
C ASP A 100 8.79 -14.40 -8.26
N GLU A 101 8.04 -15.25 -8.96
CA GLU A 101 7.41 -16.45 -8.38
C GLU A 101 8.44 -17.36 -7.70
N THR A 102 9.59 -17.60 -8.34
CA THR A 102 10.64 -18.47 -7.79
C THR A 102 11.19 -17.92 -6.48
N THR A 103 11.43 -16.61 -6.40
CA THR A 103 11.92 -15.92 -5.21
C THR A 103 10.89 -16.00 -4.09
N LEU A 104 9.61 -15.79 -4.39
CA LEU A 104 8.52 -15.89 -3.43
C LEU A 104 8.37 -17.30 -2.87
N LEU A 105 8.33 -18.32 -3.75
CA LEU A 105 8.23 -19.72 -3.33
C LEU A 105 9.42 -20.15 -2.49
N SER A 106 10.63 -19.73 -2.85
CA SER A 106 11.85 -20.01 -2.06
C SER A 106 11.81 -19.35 -0.68
N ALA A 107 11.28 -18.13 -0.57
CA ALA A 107 11.13 -17.44 0.70
C ALA A 107 10.08 -18.09 1.61
N ILE A 108 8.97 -18.56 1.04
CA ILE A 108 7.93 -19.31 1.75
C ILE A 108 8.48 -20.65 2.23
N ASP A 109 9.18 -21.39 1.38
CA ASP A 109 9.82 -22.66 1.75
C ASP A 109 10.83 -22.44 2.88
N TRP A 110 11.67 -21.40 2.81
CA TRP A 110 12.60 -21.05 3.90
C TRP A 110 11.90 -20.77 5.24
N LEU A 111 10.74 -20.10 5.22
CA LEU A 111 9.94 -19.83 6.41
C LEU A 111 9.28 -21.09 6.97
N ALA A 112 8.80 -21.97 6.09
CA ALA A 112 8.07 -23.18 6.45
C ALA A 112 8.97 -24.37 6.80
N ARG A 113 10.28 -24.29 6.52
CA ARG A 113 11.26 -25.29 6.97
C ARG A 113 11.29 -25.37 8.50
N ASP A 114 11.36 -26.60 8.99
CA ASP A 114 11.41 -27.00 10.40
C ASP A 114 10.09 -26.92 11.19
N HIS A 115 8.96 -27.07 10.47
CA HIS A 115 7.67 -27.50 11.02
C HIS A 115 7.46 -29.00 10.88
#